data_AF-A0AAX7TYT3-F1
#
_entry.id   AF-A0AAX7TYT3-F1
#
_cell.length_a   1.000
_cell.length_b   1.000
_cell.length_c   1.000
_cell.angle_alpha   90.00
_cell.angle_beta   90.00
_cell.angle_gamma   90.00
#
_symmetry.space_group_name_H-M   'P 1'
#
loop_
_entity.id
_entity.type
_entity.pdbx_description
1 polymer ?
#
loop_
_entity_poly.entity_id
_entity_poly.type
_entity_poly.pdbx_seq_one_letter_code
_entity_poly.pdbx_strand_id
1 'polypeptide(L)'
;MCIMQDIVVLTTLKMAKRHAYEAQFKLKAISYAEEHGNRAAAREFKINKSMVRKWRKLENKLRQVKKTQLSFRGHKARWPELEERLERWIIEQRASGRSISTVTIRLKAVSLAEEMNIEHFQGGPSWCFRFMKRCHFSIRTRTTVAQQLPADYKEKLAIFRSYCSK
;
A
#
# COMPACT_ATOMS: atom_id res chain seq x y z
N MET A 1 -46.20 31.84 31.23
CA MET A 1 -46.03 31.18 29.92
C MET A 1 -44.95 31.95 29.15
N CYS A 2 -43.71 31.43 29.03
CA CYS A 2 -42.67 31.81 28.03
C CYS A 2 -41.22 31.47 28.46
N ILE A 3 -40.95 30.26 28.98
CA ILE A 3 -39.55 29.82 29.17
C ILE A 3 -39.31 28.32 28.87
N MET A 4 -40.36 27.58 28.50
CA MET A 4 -40.25 26.12 28.24
C MET A 4 -40.20 25.76 26.76
N GLN A 5 -40.34 26.73 25.84
CA GLN A 5 -40.28 26.48 24.39
C GLN A 5 -38.85 26.55 23.83
N ASP A 6 -37.90 27.18 24.55
CA ASP A 6 -36.51 27.32 24.07
C ASP A 6 -35.64 26.07 24.29
N ILE A 7 -36.01 25.17 25.20
CA ILE A 7 -35.24 23.94 25.48
C ILE A 7 -35.43 22.89 24.38
N VAL A 8 -36.57 22.88 23.68
CA VAL A 8 -36.91 21.86 22.68
C VAL A 8 -36.27 22.13 21.30
N VAL A 9 -35.76 23.34 21.05
CA VAL A 9 -35.07 23.67 19.78
C VAL A 9 -33.62 23.18 19.74
N LEU A 10 -33.06 22.76 20.88
CA LEU A 10 -31.79 22.01 20.95
C LEU A 10 -31.98 20.51 20.65
N THR A 11 -33.04 20.17 19.93
CA THR A 11 -33.33 18.83 19.43
C THR A 11 -32.27 18.40 18.41
N THR A 12 -31.37 17.54 18.87
CA THR A 12 -30.63 16.56 18.05
C THR A 12 -30.02 17.11 16.77
N LEU A 13 -28.82 17.70 16.87
CA LEU A 13 -27.91 17.80 15.73
C LEU A 13 -27.60 16.36 15.25
N LYS A 14 -28.41 15.85 14.33
CA LYS A 14 -28.16 14.61 13.58
C LYS A 14 -26.78 14.79 12.95
N MET A 15 -25.77 14.13 13.51
CA MET A 15 -24.41 14.14 12.98
C MET A 15 -24.47 13.76 11.50
N ALA A 16 -24.20 14.72 10.62
CA ALA A 16 -24.24 14.49 9.18
C ALA A 16 -23.28 13.34 8.84
N LYS A 17 -23.82 12.26 8.25
CA LYS A 17 -23.02 11.11 7.84
C LYS A 17 -21.95 11.59 6.85
N ARG A 18 -20.69 11.24 7.10
CA ARG A 18 -19.58 11.57 6.20
C ARG A 18 -19.73 10.75 4.91
N HIS A 19 -19.86 11.42 3.77
CA HIS A 19 -19.90 10.77 2.46
C HIS A 19 -18.50 10.65 1.85
N ALA A 20 -18.20 9.46 1.31
CA ALA A 20 -17.04 9.24 0.46
C ALA A 20 -17.47 9.41 -1.01
N TYR A 21 -16.63 10.05 -1.81
CA TYR A 21 -16.90 10.32 -3.23
C TYR A 21 -15.83 9.67 -4.09
N GLU A 22 -16.22 9.12 -5.23
CA GLU A 22 -15.31 8.53 -6.20
C GLU A 22 -14.46 9.60 -6.89
N ALA A 23 -13.27 9.22 -7.37
CA ALA A 23 -12.36 10.14 -8.04
C ALA A 23 -13.00 10.75 -9.29
N GLN A 24 -13.77 9.97 -10.06
CA GLN A 24 -14.49 10.48 -11.24
C GLN A 24 -15.52 11.56 -10.89
N PHE A 25 -16.29 11.37 -9.81
CA PHE A 25 -17.26 12.36 -9.35
C PHE A 25 -16.55 13.66 -8.93
N LYS A 26 -15.44 13.53 -8.21
CA LYS A 26 -14.62 14.68 -7.80
C LYS A 26 -14.10 15.46 -9.01
N LEU A 27 -13.64 14.76 -10.05
CA LEU A 27 -13.18 15.38 -11.30
C LEU A 27 -14.31 16.09 -12.04
N LYS A 28 -15.51 15.49 -12.12
CA LYS A 28 -16.71 16.14 -12.69
C LYS A 28 -17.08 17.41 -11.93
N ALA A 29 -17.01 17.38 -10.60
CA ALA A 29 -17.27 18.56 -9.77
C ALA A 29 -16.19 19.65 -9.94
N ILE A 30 -14.94 19.26 -10.24
CA ILE A 30 -13.84 20.20 -10.53
C ILE A 30 -14.06 20.88 -11.88
N SER A 31 -14.34 20.12 -12.95
CA SER A 31 -14.52 20.70 -14.29
C SER A 31 -15.66 21.72 -14.31
N TYR A 32 -16.80 21.38 -13.68
CA TYR A 32 -17.91 22.31 -13.54
C TYR A 32 -17.54 23.55 -12.70
N ALA A 33 -16.69 23.39 -11.67
CA ALA A 33 -16.23 24.50 -10.85
C ALA A 33 -15.19 25.40 -11.54
N GLU A 34 -14.54 24.93 -12.59
CA GLU A 34 -13.65 25.73 -13.44
C GLU A 34 -14.45 26.64 -14.36
N GLU A 35 -15.55 26.13 -14.92
CA GLU A 35 -16.46 26.89 -15.78
C GLU A 35 -17.38 27.85 -15.01
N HIS A 36 -18.01 27.38 -13.92
CA HIS A 36 -19.09 28.10 -13.22
C HIS A 36 -18.71 28.60 -11.82
N GLY A 37 -17.51 28.26 -11.35
CA GLY A 37 -17.02 28.63 -10.03
C GLY A 37 -17.46 27.68 -8.89
N ASN A 38 -16.70 27.72 -7.79
CA ASN A 38 -16.85 26.76 -6.68
C ASN A 38 -18.22 26.81 -5.97
N ARG A 39 -18.87 27.97 -5.93
CA ARG A 39 -20.20 28.12 -5.30
C ARG A 39 -21.32 27.55 -6.17
N ALA A 40 -21.19 27.62 -7.50
CA ALA A 40 -22.14 27.00 -8.42
C ALA A 40 -22.02 25.48 -8.33
N ALA A 41 -20.80 24.94 -8.38
CA ALA A 41 -20.55 23.51 -8.24
C ALA A 41 -21.10 22.92 -6.93
N ALA A 42 -20.93 23.63 -5.81
CA ALA A 42 -21.47 23.22 -4.52
C ALA A 42 -23.00 23.05 -4.54
N ARG A 43 -23.71 23.99 -5.20
CA ARG A 43 -25.17 23.94 -5.34
C ARG A 43 -25.60 22.82 -6.29
N GLU A 44 -24.97 22.73 -7.45
CA GLU A 44 -25.26 21.74 -8.49
C GLU A 44 -25.15 20.31 -7.95
N PHE A 45 -24.00 20.00 -7.33
CA PHE A 45 -23.72 18.65 -6.85
C PHE A 45 -24.20 18.41 -5.40
N LYS A 46 -24.88 19.36 -4.77
CA LYS A 46 -25.32 19.31 -3.36
C LYS A 46 -24.19 18.92 -2.40
N ILE A 47 -22.99 19.47 -2.63
CA ILE A 47 -21.79 19.23 -1.83
C ILE A 47 -21.32 20.53 -1.16
N ASN A 48 -20.54 20.41 -0.08
CA ASN A 48 -19.99 21.59 0.56
C ASN A 48 -18.91 22.24 -0.33
N LYS A 49 -18.96 23.56 -0.53
CA LYS A 49 -17.95 24.36 -1.25
C LYS A 49 -16.52 24.05 -0.80
N SER A 50 -16.32 23.80 0.49
CA SER A 50 -15.01 23.47 1.04
C SER A 50 -14.44 22.16 0.47
N MET A 51 -15.28 21.20 0.11
CA MET A 51 -14.88 19.94 -0.53
C MET A 51 -14.42 20.19 -1.95
N VAL A 52 -15.15 20.97 -2.74
CA VAL A 52 -14.76 21.37 -4.11
C VAL A 52 -13.38 22.04 -4.09
N ARG A 53 -13.18 23.01 -3.18
CA ARG A 53 -11.87 23.68 -3.00
C ARG A 53 -10.75 22.70 -2.65
N LYS A 54 -11.01 21.72 -1.78
CA LYS A 54 -10.02 20.68 -1.42
C LYS A 54 -9.72 19.76 -2.59
N TRP A 55 -10.72 19.37 -3.38
CA TRP A 55 -10.53 18.49 -4.54
C TRP A 55 -9.74 19.16 -5.65
N ARG A 56 -9.96 20.45 -5.92
CA ARG A 56 -9.13 21.23 -6.87
C ARG A 56 -7.65 21.20 -6.50
N LYS A 57 -7.31 21.36 -5.22
CA LYS A 57 -5.91 21.20 -4.75
C LYS A 57 -5.34 19.80 -4.95
N LEU A 58 -6.19 18.77 -5.06
CA LEU A 58 -5.83 17.37 -5.23
C LEU A 58 -6.00 16.88 -6.67
N GLU A 59 -6.32 17.76 -7.62
CA GLU A 59 -6.71 17.38 -8.97
C GLU A 59 -5.66 16.53 -9.68
N ASN A 60 -4.39 16.92 -9.64
CA ASN A 60 -3.28 16.15 -10.24
C ASN A 60 -3.26 14.70 -9.71
N LYS A 61 -3.48 14.52 -8.40
CA LYS A 61 -3.54 13.19 -7.78
C LYS A 61 -4.82 12.44 -8.16
N LEU A 62 -5.95 13.13 -8.32
CA LEU A 62 -7.21 12.54 -8.75
C LEU A 62 -7.15 12.01 -10.19
N ARG A 63 -6.40 12.68 -11.07
CA ARG A 63 -6.18 12.24 -12.46
C ARG A 63 -5.30 10.98 -12.56
N GLN A 64 -4.40 10.76 -11.61
CA GLN A 64 -3.48 9.61 -11.59
C GLN A 64 -4.06 8.33 -10.98
N VAL A 65 -5.18 8.41 -10.24
CA VAL A 65 -5.79 7.25 -9.57
C VAL A 65 -6.93 6.65 -10.38
N LYS A 66 -7.32 5.42 -10.01
CA LYS A 66 -8.51 4.75 -10.57
C LYS A 66 -9.76 5.59 -10.33
N LYS A 67 -10.66 5.62 -11.32
CA LYS A 67 -11.93 6.38 -11.26
C LYS A 67 -12.78 6.07 -10.02
N THR A 68 -12.77 4.82 -9.57
CA THR A 68 -13.50 4.31 -8.39
C THR A 68 -12.83 4.63 -7.05
N GLN A 69 -11.63 5.26 -7.05
CA GLN A 69 -10.90 5.51 -5.81
C GLN A 69 -11.63 6.51 -4.91
N LEU A 70 -12.07 6.04 -3.74
CA LEU A 70 -12.84 6.85 -2.78
C LEU A 70 -11.96 7.73 -1.90
N SER A 71 -10.80 7.22 -1.48
CA SER A 71 -9.92 7.91 -0.53
C SER A 71 -8.45 7.75 -0.89
N PHE A 72 -7.64 8.75 -0.57
CA PHE A 72 -6.18 8.67 -0.64
C PHE A 72 -5.57 8.14 0.66
N ARG A 73 -6.34 7.37 1.46
CA ARG A 73 -5.82 6.75 2.67
C ARG A 73 -4.92 5.60 2.25
N GLY A 74 -3.61 5.83 2.29
CA GLY A 74 -2.59 4.91 1.82
C GLY A 74 -1.80 4.26 2.96
N HIS A 75 -1.19 3.13 2.63
CA HIS A 75 -0.28 2.38 3.49
C HIS A 75 1.09 3.07 3.55
N LYS A 76 1.19 4.24 4.19
CA LYS A 76 2.51 4.83 4.45
C LYS A 76 3.25 3.98 5.48
N ALA A 77 4.52 3.67 5.20
CA ALA A 77 5.41 3.03 6.15
C ALA A 77 5.57 3.94 7.39
N ARG A 78 5.50 3.34 8.58
CA ARG A 78 5.82 4.06 9.83
C ARG A 78 7.32 4.35 9.90
N TRP A 79 8.14 3.44 9.38
CA TRP A 79 9.59 3.50 9.35
C TRP A 79 10.08 3.35 7.90
N PRO A 80 9.99 4.41 7.08
CA PRO A 80 10.29 4.32 5.65
C PRO A 80 11.76 3.95 5.37
N GLU A 81 12.70 4.53 6.11
CA GLU A 81 14.14 4.25 5.95
C GLU A 81 14.49 2.80 6.32
N LEU A 82 13.90 2.27 7.39
CA LEU A 82 14.04 0.87 7.78
C LEU A 82 13.52 -0.06 6.69
N GLU A 83 12.33 0.24 6.15
CA GLU A 83 11.71 -0.55 5.09
C GLU A 83 12.54 -0.51 3.79
N GLU A 84 13.12 0.64 3.44
CA GLU A 84 14.00 0.77 2.25
C GLU A 84 15.26 -0.10 2.38
N ARG A 85 15.94 -0.05 3.52
CA ARG A 85 17.15 -0.85 3.75
C ARG A 85 16.86 -2.35 3.75
N LEU A 86 15.72 -2.73 4.32
CA LEU A 86 15.26 -4.12 4.33
C LEU A 86 14.86 -4.60 2.93
N GLU A 87 14.19 -3.75 2.14
CA GLU A 87 13.81 -4.03 0.76
C GLU A 87 15.05 -4.32 -0.10
N ARG A 88 16.09 -3.46 0.01
CA ARG A 88 17.36 -3.63 -0.69
C ARG A 88 18.01 -4.98 -0.37
N TRP A 89 18.09 -5.33 0.91
CA TRP A 89 18.61 -6.62 1.36
C TRP A 89 17.81 -7.81 0.80
N ILE A 90 16.47 -7.72 0.76
CA ILE A 90 15.63 -8.78 0.17
C ILE A 90 15.93 -8.97 -1.32
N ILE A 91 16.10 -7.88 -2.07
CA ILE A 91 16.42 -7.92 -3.50
C ILE A 91 17.77 -8.61 -3.72
N GLU A 92 18.80 -8.25 -2.96
CA GLU A 92 20.14 -8.87 -3.04
C GLU A 92 20.07 -10.37 -2.75
N GLN A 93 19.38 -10.77 -1.69
CA GLN A 93 19.21 -12.17 -1.32
C GLN A 93 18.48 -12.96 -2.43
N ARG A 94 17.42 -12.39 -3.02
CA ARG A 94 16.70 -13.00 -4.14
C ARG A 94 17.56 -13.10 -5.40
N ALA A 95 18.37 -12.09 -5.69
CA ALA A 95 19.31 -12.11 -6.82
C ALA A 95 20.37 -13.22 -6.67
N SER A 96 20.79 -13.51 -5.44
CA SER A 96 21.69 -14.63 -5.13
C SER A 96 21.03 -16.02 -5.13
N GLY A 97 19.74 -16.11 -5.49
CA GLY A 97 18.99 -17.37 -5.54
C GLY A 97 18.65 -17.97 -4.18
N ARG A 98 18.78 -17.20 -3.08
CA ARG A 98 18.47 -17.66 -1.72
C ARG A 98 16.98 -17.49 -1.43
N SER A 99 16.35 -18.53 -0.90
CA SER A 99 14.97 -18.45 -0.42
C SER A 99 14.91 -17.69 0.92
N ILE A 100 14.05 -16.69 1.00
CA ILE A 100 13.88 -15.88 2.22
C ILE A 100 12.51 -16.15 2.83
N SER A 101 12.49 -16.61 4.07
CA SER A 101 11.26 -16.78 4.83
C SER A 101 10.81 -15.46 5.46
N THR A 102 9.53 -15.35 5.81
CA THR A 102 9.00 -14.21 6.57
C THR A 102 9.65 -14.11 7.96
N VAL A 103 10.07 -15.22 8.56
CA VAL A 103 10.81 -15.22 9.83
C VAL A 103 12.17 -14.53 9.65
N THR A 104 12.90 -14.87 8.59
CA THR A 104 14.20 -14.27 8.27
C THR A 104 14.07 -12.75 8.04
N ILE A 105 13.03 -12.34 7.32
CA ILE A 105 12.73 -10.91 7.09
C ILE A 105 12.52 -10.18 8.42
N ARG A 106 11.74 -10.77 9.33
CA ARG A 106 11.45 -10.16 10.64
C ARG A 106 12.69 -10.04 11.49
N LEU A 107 13.52 -11.08 11.55
CA LEU A 107 14.79 -11.05 12.29
C LEU A 107 15.73 -9.98 11.72
N LYS A 108 15.86 -9.90 10.40
CA LYS A 108 16.69 -8.85 9.79
C LYS A 108 16.14 -7.45 10.06
N ALA A 109 14.82 -7.28 10.07
CA ALA A 109 14.19 -6.01 10.38
C ALA A 109 14.49 -5.55 11.82
N VAL A 110 14.51 -6.47 12.79
CA VAL A 110 14.86 -6.14 14.19
C VAL A 110 16.32 -5.72 14.30
N SER A 111 17.24 -6.47 13.69
CA SER A 111 18.66 -6.10 13.62
C SER A 111 18.86 -4.72 12.98
N LEU A 112 18.16 -4.42 11.89
CA LEU A 112 18.25 -3.11 11.25
C LEU A 112 17.66 -1.99 12.13
N ALA A 113 16.62 -2.28 12.90
CA ALA A 113 16.03 -1.31 13.83
C ALA A 113 16.98 -0.99 14.99
N GLU A 114 17.68 -1.99 15.53
CA GLU A 114 18.73 -1.82 16.53
C GLU A 114 19.90 -0.98 15.98
N GLU A 115 20.38 -1.29 14.77
CA GLU A 115 21.43 -0.51 14.10
C GLU A 115 21.05 0.96 13.88
N MET A 116 19.75 1.24 13.64
CA MET A 116 19.22 2.57 13.44
C MET A 116 18.76 3.25 14.73
N ASN A 117 18.95 2.60 15.89
CA ASN A 117 18.50 3.07 17.20
C ASN A 117 16.98 3.39 17.26
N ILE A 118 16.16 2.57 16.57
CA ILE A 118 14.70 2.70 16.59
C ILE A 118 14.14 1.95 17.79
N GLU A 119 13.69 2.71 18.78
CA GLU A 119 13.05 2.15 19.98
C GLU A 119 11.70 1.48 19.66
N HIS A 120 11.39 0.41 20.42
CA HIS A 120 10.10 -0.30 20.40
C HIS A 120 9.69 -0.94 19.06
N PHE A 121 10.62 -1.15 18.12
CA PHE A 121 10.33 -1.91 16.91
C PHE A 121 10.37 -3.42 17.17
N GLN A 122 9.20 -4.09 17.09
CA GLN A 122 9.10 -5.54 17.36
C GLN A 122 9.07 -6.42 16.10
N GLY A 123 8.97 -5.81 14.90
CA GLY A 123 8.94 -6.58 13.64
C GLY A 123 7.86 -7.68 13.60
N GLY A 124 6.68 -7.47 14.18
CA GLY A 124 5.63 -8.50 14.29
C GLY A 124 5.12 -9.06 12.94
N PRO A 125 4.43 -10.21 12.92
CA PRO A 125 3.95 -10.84 11.68
C PRO A 125 3.07 -9.91 10.84
N SER A 126 2.12 -9.22 11.47
CA SER A 126 1.22 -8.27 10.81
C SER A 126 1.97 -7.10 10.17
N TRP A 127 3.05 -6.63 10.80
CA TRP A 127 3.92 -5.61 10.21
C TRP A 127 4.63 -6.18 8.97
N CYS A 128 5.21 -7.37 9.08
CA CYS A 128 5.90 -8.03 7.96
C CYS A 128 4.97 -8.24 6.76
N PHE A 129 3.73 -8.70 6.97
CA PHE A 129 2.75 -8.85 5.89
C PHE A 129 2.41 -7.51 5.21
N ARG A 130 2.25 -6.45 6.00
CA ARG A 130 1.98 -5.11 5.46
C ARG A 130 3.19 -4.55 4.70
N PHE A 131 4.40 -4.76 5.20
CA PHE A 131 5.65 -4.41 4.54
C PHE A 131 5.78 -5.13 3.19
N MET A 132 5.64 -6.45 3.15
CA MET A 132 5.69 -7.21 1.90
C MET A 132 4.63 -6.75 0.90
N LYS A 133 3.42 -6.44 1.37
CA LYS A 133 2.35 -5.90 0.50
C LYS A 133 2.69 -4.51 -0.06
N ARG A 134 3.37 -3.66 0.70
CA ARG A 134 3.82 -2.33 0.25
C ARG A 134 4.95 -2.43 -0.79
N CYS A 135 5.93 -3.28 -0.56
CA CYS A 135 7.07 -3.50 -1.47
C CYS A 135 6.75 -4.53 -2.59
N HIS A 136 5.49 -4.91 -2.76
CA HIS A 136 5.03 -5.87 -3.78
C HIS A 136 5.78 -7.23 -3.78
N PHE A 137 6.27 -7.67 -2.62
CA PHE A 137 6.90 -8.97 -2.48
C PHE A 137 5.85 -10.08 -2.38
N SER A 138 6.00 -11.10 -3.23
CA SER A 138 5.24 -12.35 -3.07
C SER A 138 5.74 -13.14 -1.85
N ILE A 139 4.78 -13.66 -1.07
CA ILE A 139 4.99 -14.55 0.08
C ILE A 139 5.22 -15.98 -0.38
N ARG A 140 4.61 -16.39 -1.50
CA ARG A 140 4.67 -17.74 -2.07
C ARG A 140 5.34 -17.67 -3.45
N THR A 141 6.65 -17.55 -3.47
CA THR A 141 7.43 -17.81 -4.69
C THR A 141 8.37 -18.97 -4.39
N ARG A 142 8.26 -20.06 -5.16
CA ARG A 142 9.29 -21.12 -5.18
C ARG A 142 10.59 -20.46 -5.64
N THR A 143 11.47 -20.19 -4.69
CA THR A 143 12.74 -19.47 -4.90
C THR A 143 13.94 -20.39 -4.84
N THR A 144 13.76 -21.64 -4.45
CA THR A 144 14.77 -22.67 -4.67
C THR A 144 14.83 -22.96 -6.15
N VAL A 145 15.87 -22.42 -6.78
CA VAL A 145 16.41 -22.97 -8.02
C VAL A 145 16.68 -24.45 -7.71
N ALA A 146 15.98 -25.36 -8.41
CA ALA A 146 16.27 -26.79 -8.29
C ALA A 146 17.77 -27.01 -8.54
N GLN A 147 18.34 -28.09 -7.99
CA GLN A 147 19.76 -28.42 -8.13
C GLN A 147 20.23 -28.12 -9.56
N GLN A 148 21.16 -27.17 -9.68
CA GLN A 148 21.84 -26.94 -10.95
C GLN A 148 22.54 -28.24 -11.32
N LEU A 149 22.48 -28.63 -12.60
CA LEU A 149 23.17 -29.84 -13.02
C LEU A 149 24.66 -29.68 -12.71
N PRO A 150 25.29 -30.66 -12.04
CA PRO A 150 26.72 -30.65 -11.81
C PRO A 150 27.48 -30.46 -13.13
N ALA A 151 28.63 -29.78 -13.09
CA ALA A 151 29.41 -29.50 -14.29
C ALA A 151 29.81 -30.79 -15.06
N ASP A 152 29.96 -31.89 -14.34
CA ASP A 152 30.31 -33.23 -14.82
C ASP A 152 29.10 -34.10 -15.22
N TYR A 153 27.89 -33.53 -15.28
CA TYR A 153 26.68 -34.29 -15.61
C TYR A 153 26.77 -35.02 -16.95
N LYS A 154 27.30 -34.36 -17.99
CA LYS A 154 27.41 -34.95 -19.33
C LYS A 154 28.36 -36.15 -19.33
N GLU A 155 29.45 -36.05 -18.59
CA GLU A 155 30.45 -37.12 -18.45
C GLU A 155 29.86 -38.32 -17.73
N LYS A 156 29.21 -38.11 -16.59
CA LYS A 156 28.52 -39.17 -15.84
C LYS A 156 27.43 -39.85 -16.67
N LEU A 157 26.68 -39.07 -17.45
CA LEU A 157 25.64 -39.60 -18.33
C LEU A 157 26.23 -40.46 -19.47
N ALA A 158 27.37 -40.06 -20.04
CA ALA A 158 28.07 -40.81 -21.08
C ALA A 158 28.61 -42.15 -20.54
N ILE A 159 29.21 -42.13 -19.34
CA ILE A 159 29.69 -43.34 -18.65
C ILE A 159 28.53 -44.32 -18.41
N PHE A 160 27.40 -43.82 -17.89
CA PHE A 160 26.23 -44.64 -17.61
C PHE A 160 25.64 -45.27 -18.87
N ARG A 161 25.50 -44.49 -19.96
CA ARG A 161 24.99 -45.00 -21.24
C ARG A 161 25.90 -46.08 -21.84
N SER A 162 27.21 -45.90 -21.74
CA SER A 162 28.20 -46.89 -22.18
C SER A 162 28.11 -48.20 -21.38
N TYR A 163 27.87 -48.10 -20.07
CA TYR A 163 27.69 -49.26 -19.19
C TYR A 163 26.43 -50.08 -19.53
N CYS A 164 25.28 -49.41 -19.76
CA CYS A 164 24.01 -50.08 -20.07
C CYS A 164 23.90 -50.63 -21.49
N SER A 165 24.84 -50.30 -22.38
CA SER A 165 24.83 -50.75 -23.78
C SER A 165 25.69 -52.00 -24.02
N LYS A 166 26.22 -52.60 -22.95
CA LYS A 166 26.86 -53.93 -22.91
C LYS A 166 25.86 -54.95 -22.39
#